data_AF-A0ABD6CL19-F1
#
_entry.id   AF-A0ABD6CL19-F1
#
_cell.length_a   1.000
_cell.length_b   1.000
_cell.length_c   1.000
_cell.angle_alpha   90.00
_cell.angle_beta   90.00
_cell.angle_gamma   90.00
#
_symmetry.space_group_name_H-M   'P 1'
#
loop_
_entity.id
_entity.type
_entity.pdbx_description
1 polymer ?
#
loop_
_entity_poly.entity_id
_entity_poly.type
_entity_poly.pdbx_seq_one_letter_code
_entity_poly.pdbx_strand_id
1 'polypeptide(L)'
;MHSDAEAGRAGLGRKIMLGVGATVVLLSGGIGWLVGSNGAVELSEAAVLGTEVTVPVTPAAVALYGIAVSTLLLGLLFALVELASRLEGDGGNSNAGR
;
A
#
# COMPACT_ATOMS: atom_id res chain seq x y z
N MET A 1 -8.66 9.75 -41.34
CA MET A 1 -8.18 10.42 -40.11
C MET A 1 -8.78 9.75 -38.90
N HIS A 2 -8.15 8.70 -38.37
CA HIS A 2 -8.42 8.13 -37.04
C HIS A 2 -7.29 7.16 -36.69
N SER A 3 -6.22 7.65 -36.05
CA SER A 3 -5.15 6.79 -35.53
C SER A 3 -4.43 7.44 -34.33
N ASP A 4 -5.16 8.12 -33.45
CA ASP A 4 -4.62 8.70 -32.21
C ASP A 4 -5.37 8.19 -30.96
N ALA A 5 -6.24 7.18 -31.08
CA ALA A 5 -7.19 6.84 -30.03
C ALA A 5 -6.67 5.96 -28.88
N GLU A 6 -5.58 5.18 -29.00
CA GLU A 6 -5.31 4.13 -27.99
C GLU A 6 -3.85 3.90 -27.58
N ALA A 7 -2.96 4.89 -27.74
CA ALA A 7 -1.78 4.91 -26.89
C ALA A 7 -2.22 5.40 -25.50
N GLY A 8 -2.58 4.46 -24.61
CA GLY A 8 -3.00 4.77 -23.24
C GLY A 8 -2.08 5.81 -22.61
N ARG A 9 -2.67 6.89 -22.05
CA ARG A 9 -1.91 8.05 -21.54
C ARG A 9 -0.75 7.59 -20.66
N ALA A 10 0.48 7.86 -21.11
CA ALA A 10 1.68 7.52 -20.38
C ALA A 10 1.61 8.00 -18.92
N GLY A 11 1.82 7.10 -17.98
CA GLY A 11 1.77 7.39 -16.53
C GLY A 11 0.38 7.44 -15.89
N LEU A 12 -0.72 7.24 -16.64
CA LEU A 12 -2.08 7.20 -16.05
C LEU A 12 -2.24 6.02 -15.08
N GLY A 13 -1.75 4.83 -15.44
CA GLY A 13 -1.78 3.66 -14.56
C GLY A 13 -1.07 3.89 -13.23
N ARG A 14 0.11 4.54 -13.26
CA ARG A 14 0.84 4.92 -12.05
C ARG A 14 0.04 5.87 -11.15
N LYS A 15 -0.61 6.87 -11.75
CA LYS A 15 -1.46 7.84 -11.02
C LYS A 15 -2.67 7.15 -10.37
N ILE A 16 -3.33 6.24 -11.08
CA ILE A 16 -4.46 5.46 -10.54
C ILE A 16 -3.99 4.61 -9.37
N MET A 17 -2.90 3.86 -9.53
CA MET A 17 -2.36 3.00 -8.47
C MET A 17 -1.94 3.80 -7.23
N LEU A 18 -1.30 4.96 -7.40
CA LEU A 18 -0.99 5.87 -6.29
C LEU A 18 -2.26 6.38 -5.61
N GLY A 19 -3.29 6.75 -6.37
CA GLY A 19 -4.58 7.19 -5.82
C GLY A 19 -5.26 6.11 -4.99
N VAL A 20 -5.27 4.86 -5.48
CA VAL A 20 -5.82 3.70 -4.75
C VAL A 20 -5.02 3.47 -3.47
N GLY A 21 -3.69 3.47 -3.55
CA GLY A 21 -2.83 3.28 -2.38
C GLY A 21 -3.05 4.35 -1.31
N ALA A 22 -3.08 5.63 -1.69
CA ALA A 22 -3.37 6.73 -0.78
C ALA A 22 -4.76 6.59 -0.13
N THR A 23 -5.77 6.18 -0.90
CA THR A 23 -7.12 5.93 -0.38
C THR A 23 -7.12 4.82 0.68
N VAL A 24 -6.42 3.71 0.41
CA VAL A 24 -6.31 2.60 1.38
C VAL A 24 -5.62 3.04 2.66
N VAL A 25 -4.54 3.82 2.58
CA VAL A 25 -3.83 4.34 3.76
C VAL A 25 -4.75 5.26 4.58
N LEU A 26 -5.47 6.17 3.93
CA LEU A 26 -6.44 7.06 4.59
C LEU A 26 -7.55 6.28 5.29
N LEU A 27 -8.13 5.28 4.61
CA LEU A 27 -9.16 4.42 5.19
C LEU A 27 -8.61 3.63 6.37
N SER A 28 -7.39 3.11 6.27
CA SER A 28 -6.75 2.36 7.36
C SER A 28 -6.54 3.23 8.60
N GLY A 29 -6.10 4.47 8.44
CA GLY A 29 -5.99 5.43 9.53
C GLY A 29 -7.34 5.76 10.16
N GLY A 30 -8.37 6.02 9.34
CA GLY A 30 -9.73 6.30 9.82
C GLY A 30 -10.34 5.13 10.59
N ILE A 31 -10.19 3.90 10.08
CA ILE A 31 -10.63 2.68 10.76
C ILE A 31 -9.85 2.50 12.06
N GLY A 32 -8.53 2.67 12.05
CA GLY A 32 -7.71 2.53 13.25
C GLY A 32 -8.08 3.54 14.33
N TRP A 33 -8.42 4.78 13.94
CA TRP A 33 -8.91 5.79 14.88
C TRP A 33 -10.22 5.38 15.54
N LEU A 34 -11.20 4.93 14.74
CA LEU A 34 -12.48 4.39 15.22
C LEU A 34 -12.28 3.20 16.15
N VAL A 35 -11.41 2.26 15.80
CA VAL A 35 -11.12 1.09 16.63
C VAL A 35 -10.48 1.52 17.95
N GLY A 36 -9.47 2.40 17.93
CA GLY A 36 -8.82 2.87 19.15
C GLY A 36 -9.74 3.71 20.05
N SER A 37 -10.70 4.46 19.49
CA SER A 37 -11.68 5.22 20.30
C SER A 37 -12.68 4.32 21.03
N ASN A 38 -12.99 3.15 20.45
CA ASN A 38 -13.93 2.21 21.05
C ASN A 38 -13.22 1.16 21.92
N GLY A 39 -12.01 0.73 21.55
CA GLY A 39 -11.26 -0.33 22.22
C GLY A 39 -10.60 0.08 23.55
N ALA A 40 -10.35 1.37 23.76
CA ALA A 40 -9.80 1.90 25.02
C ALA A 40 -10.65 1.58 26.26
N VAL A 41 -11.92 1.21 26.07
CA VAL A 41 -12.88 0.90 27.14
C VAL A 41 -12.74 -0.53 27.66
N GLU A 42 -12.21 -1.47 26.87
CA GLU A 42 -12.11 -2.89 27.24
C GLU A 42 -10.68 -3.39 27.48
N LEU A 43 -9.67 -2.85 26.79
CA LEU A 43 -8.28 -3.33 26.87
C LEU A 43 -7.30 -2.15 26.84
N SER A 44 -6.38 -2.10 27.81
CA SER A 44 -5.34 -1.06 27.85
C SER A 44 -4.23 -1.28 26.81
N GLU A 45 -3.99 -2.54 26.44
CA GLU A 45 -2.96 -2.95 25.49
C GLU A 45 -3.48 -4.04 24.55
N ALA A 46 -3.12 -3.94 23.28
CA ALA A 46 -3.41 -4.96 22.26
C ALA A 46 -2.11 -5.60 21.77
N ALA A 47 -2.07 -6.93 21.72
CA ALA A 47 -0.98 -7.68 21.13
C ALA A 47 -0.94 -7.50 19.61
N VAL A 48 0.21 -7.10 19.08
CA VAL A 48 0.42 -6.94 17.62
C VAL A 48 0.55 -8.30 16.99
N LEU A 49 -0.36 -8.65 16.06
CA LEU A 49 -0.29 -9.91 15.30
C LEU A 49 -0.20 -11.17 16.20
N GLY A 50 -0.71 -11.11 17.43
CA GLY A 50 -0.59 -12.21 18.41
C GLY A 50 0.80 -12.42 18.99
N THR A 51 1.70 -11.44 18.83
CA THR A 51 3.07 -11.46 19.40
C THR A 51 3.11 -10.85 20.80
N GLU A 52 4.24 -10.95 21.49
CA GLU A 52 4.46 -10.28 22.79
C GLU A 52 4.65 -8.76 22.68
N VAL A 53 4.70 -8.20 21.47
CA VAL A 53 4.76 -6.75 21.28
C VAL A 53 3.37 -6.17 21.44
N THR A 54 3.17 -5.30 22.44
CA THR A 54 1.90 -4.63 22.67
C THR A 54 1.90 -3.20 22.15
N VAL A 55 0.74 -2.74 21.67
CA VAL A 55 0.50 -1.36 21.27
C VAL A 55 -0.64 -0.82 22.14
N PRO A 56 -0.50 0.39 22.71
CA PRO A 56 -1.57 0.98 23.50
C PRO A 56 -2.83 1.19 22.64
N VAL A 57 -3.99 0.82 23.16
CA VAL A 57 -5.27 0.90 22.44
C VAL A 57 -5.82 2.33 22.51
N THR A 58 -5.05 3.29 22.01
CA THR A 58 -5.49 4.69 21.88
C THR A 58 -5.86 4.99 20.42
N PRO A 59 -6.77 5.93 20.15
CA PRO A 59 -7.17 6.30 18.79
C PRO A 59 -5.98 6.60 17.88
N ALA A 60 -5.03 7.39 18.38
CA ALA A 60 -3.85 7.79 17.61
C ALA A 60 -2.90 6.61 17.35
N ALA A 61 -2.64 5.76 18.34
CA ALA A 61 -1.73 4.63 18.19
C ALA A 61 -2.26 3.58 17.21
N VAL A 62 -3.56 3.25 17.28
CA VAL A 62 -4.18 2.27 16.38
C VAL A 62 -4.33 2.84 14.96
N ALA A 63 -4.62 4.14 14.82
CA ALA A 63 -4.60 4.82 13.51
C ALA A 63 -3.20 4.79 12.87
N LEU A 64 -2.16 5.14 13.63
CA LEU A 64 -0.78 5.09 13.16
C LEU A 64 -0.34 3.67 12.80
N TYR A 65 -0.75 2.67 13.58
CA TYR A 65 -0.51 1.27 13.26
C TYR A 65 -1.12 0.90 11.90
N GLY A 66 -2.39 1.23 11.66
CA GLY A 66 -3.03 1.00 10.36
C GLY A 66 -2.32 1.68 9.20
N ILE A 67 -1.97 2.97 9.37
CA ILE A 67 -1.22 3.74 8.36
C ILE A 67 0.15 3.09 8.08
N ALA A 68 0.90 2.75 9.12
CA ALA A 68 2.24 2.18 8.97
C ALA A 68 2.20 0.82 8.26
N VAL A 69 1.32 -0.08 8.70
CA VAL A 69 1.18 -1.42 8.11
C VAL A 69 0.71 -1.35 6.66
N SER A 70 -0.32 -0.55 6.37
CA SER A 70 -0.83 -0.40 5.00
C SER A 70 0.21 0.22 4.07
N THR A 71 0.91 1.26 4.51
CA THR A 71 2.00 1.90 3.73
C THR A 71 3.12 0.91 3.45
N LEU A 72 3.53 0.12 4.44
CA LEU A 72 4.60 -0.86 4.30
C LEU A 72 4.23 -1.98 3.32
N LEU A 73 3.02 -2.53 3.44
CA LEU A 73 2.53 -3.58 2.54
C LEU A 73 2.40 -3.07 1.10
N LEU A 74 1.75 -1.92 0.89
CA LEU A 74 1.58 -1.35 -0.44
C LEU A 74 2.92 -0.96 -1.07
N GLY A 75 3.82 -0.35 -0.28
CA GLY A 75 5.17 -0.02 -0.71
C GLY A 75 5.96 -1.25 -1.13
N LEU A 76 5.88 -2.34 -0.35
CA LEU A 76 6.50 -3.62 -0.70
C LEU A 76 5.96 -4.18 -2.01
N LEU A 77 4.63 -4.22 -2.18
CA LEU A 77 4.02 -4.72 -3.41
C LEU A 77 4.42 -3.87 -4.63
N PHE A 78 4.45 -2.55 -4.50
CA PHE A 78 4.91 -1.67 -5.57
C PHE A 78 6.39 -1.90 -5.91
N ALA A 79 7.24 -2.08 -4.90
CA ALA A 79 8.66 -2.38 -5.10
C ALA A 79 8.86 -3.73 -5.81
N LEU A 80 8.08 -4.75 -5.44
CA LEU A 80 8.13 -6.07 -6.09
C LEU A 80 7.68 -6.01 -7.55
N VAL A 81 6.60 -5.28 -7.85
CA VAL A 81 6.12 -5.08 -9.23
C VAL A 81 7.16 -4.33 -10.08
N GLU A 82 7.77 -3.28 -9.53
CA GLU A 82 8.84 -2.53 -10.18
C GLU A 82 10.06 -3.43 -10.46
N LEU A 83 10.44 -4.27 -9.49
CA LEU A 83 11.56 -5.20 -9.65
C LEU A 83 11.27 -6.24 -10.74
N ALA A 84 10.09 -6.85 -10.74
CA ALA A 84 9.68 -7.81 -11.76
C ALA A 84 9.68 -7.17 -13.16
N SER A 85 9.14 -5.96 -13.28
CA SER A 85 9.09 -5.23 -14.56
C SER A 85 10.48 -4.93 -15.12
N ARG A 86 11.46 -4.64 -14.25
CA ARG A 86 12.86 -4.42 -14.66
C ARG A 86 13.51 -5.72 -15.16
N LEU A 87 13.30 -6.83 -14.45
CA LEU A 87 13.84 -8.13 -14.85
C LEU A 87 13.28 -8.61 -16.20
N GLU A 88 11.99 -8.36 -16.46
CA GLU A 88 11.37 -8.63 -17.78
C GLU A 88 11.94 -7.71 -18.88
N GLY A 89 12.13 -6.43 -18.58
CA GLY A 89 12.71 -5.46 -19.51
C GLY A 89 14.15 -5.80 -19.92
N ASP A 90 14.98 -6.25 -18.99
CA ASP A 90 16.38 -6.61 -19.24
C ASP A 90 16.51 -7.96 -19.98
N GLY A 91 15.61 -8.91 -19.71
CA GLY A 91 15.59 -10.22 -20.37
C GLY A 91 15.16 -10.18 -21.84
N GLY A 92 14.28 -9.25 -22.22
CA GLY A 92 13.77 -9.10 -23.60
C GLY A 92 14.78 -8.56 -24.60
N ASN A 93 15.77 -7.78 -24.17
CA ASN A 93 16.73 -7.12 -25.06
C ASN A 93 17.88 -8.04 -25.52
N SER A 94 18.01 -9.23 -24.93
CA SER A 94 19.09 -10.19 -25.26
C SER A 94 18.78 -11.08 -26.47
N ASN A 95 17.55 -11.08 -27.00
CA ASN A 95 17.11 -11.96 -28.09
C ASN A 95 16.96 -11.27 -29.46
N ALA A 96 17.16 -9.95 -29.54
CA ALA A 96 16.98 -9.17 -30.77
C ALA A 96 18.25 -9.02 -31.64
N GLY A 97 19.35 -9.69 -31.27
CA GLY A 97 20.67 -9.55 -31.89
C GLY A 97 21.18 -10.78 -32.66
N ARG A 98 20.32 -11.70 -33.09
CA ARG A 98 20.72 -12.88 -33.89
C ARG A 98 19.99 -12.94 -35.22
#